data_AF-A0A7V3CU65-F1
#
_entry.id   AF-A0A7V3CU65-F1
#
_cell.length_a   1.000
_cell.length_b   1.000
_cell.length_c   1.000
_cell.angle_alpha   90.00
_cell.angle_beta   90.00
_cell.angle_gamma   90.00
#
_symmetry.space_group_name_H-M   'P 1'
#
loop_
_entity.id
_entity.type
_entity.pdbx_description
1 polymer ?
#
loop_
_entity_poly.entity_id
_entity_poly.type
_entity_poly.pdbx_seq_one_letter_code
_entity_poly.pdbx_strand_id
1 'polypeptide(L)'
;MKKIFLYVFALGSFSYNAFSQGGVIILEGNYQGKNLYVQNPYGSGGVGFCVSEVLVNGNITTDETNSSAFEIDFKPHKLTIGEKVEIKIKHKEDCKPKVLNPEVLKPKSTFEVISMSIDKDGTVKWE
;
A
#
# COMPACT_ATOMS: atom_id res chain seq x y z
N MET A 1 43.74 -7.55 42.59
CA MET A 1 42.96 -6.45 41.98
C MET A 1 42.99 -6.41 40.45
N LYS A 2 44.02 -6.93 39.75
CA LYS A 2 44.04 -6.96 38.26
C LYS A 2 43.09 -7.99 37.61
N LYS A 3 42.77 -9.09 38.31
CA LYS A 3 41.91 -10.17 37.78
C LYS A 3 40.41 -9.84 37.81
N ILE A 4 39.98 -8.93 38.68
CA ILE A 4 38.57 -8.48 38.77
C ILE A 4 38.21 -7.57 37.60
N PHE A 5 39.16 -6.76 37.13
CA PHE A 5 38.95 -5.87 35.98
C PHE A 5 38.72 -6.64 34.66
N LEU A 6 39.28 -7.85 34.55
CA LEU A 6 39.08 -8.75 33.40
C LEU A 6 37.68 -9.39 33.36
N TYR A 7 37.05 -9.63 34.52
CA TYR A 7 35.69 -10.17 34.57
C TYR A 7 34.61 -9.13 34.24
N VAL A 8 34.87 -7.85 34.51
CA VAL A 8 33.94 -6.75 34.14
C VAL A 8 33.91 -6.55 32.62
N PHE A 9 35.01 -6.83 31.91
CA PHE A 9 35.05 -6.73 30.44
C PHE A 9 34.32 -7.91 29.74
N ALA A 10 34.19 -9.07 30.41
CA ALA A 10 33.51 -10.24 29.87
C ALA A 10 31.98 -10.22 30.02
N LEU A 11 31.44 -9.30 30.84
CA LEU A 11 29.98 -9.12 31.03
C LEU A 11 29.40 -7.98 30.17
N GLY A 12 30.24 -7.30 29.37
CA GLY A 12 29.85 -6.14 28.57
C GLY A 12 29.29 -6.44 27.17
N SER A 13 29.23 -7.69 26.74
CA SER A 13 28.63 -8.06 25.44
C SER A 13 27.12 -8.28 25.58
N PHE A 14 26.39 -7.24 25.98
CA PHE A 14 24.96 -7.20 25.71
C PHE A 14 24.80 -6.94 24.21
N SER A 15 24.52 -8.02 23.47
CA SER A 15 24.15 -7.94 22.06
C SER A 15 22.95 -7.01 21.93
N TYR A 16 23.17 -5.82 21.38
CA TYR A 16 22.09 -4.94 20.94
C TYR A 16 21.36 -5.65 19.80
N ASN A 17 20.30 -6.39 20.12
CA ASN A 17 19.31 -6.76 19.12
C ASN A 17 18.65 -5.45 18.69
N ALA A 18 19.15 -4.86 17.60
CA ALA A 18 18.46 -3.77 16.95
C ALA A 18 17.07 -4.28 16.59
N PHE A 19 16.05 -3.71 17.21
CA PHE A 19 14.67 -3.95 16.86
C PHE A 19 14.49 -3.36 15.44
N SER A 20 14.53 -4.21 14.40
CA SER A 20 14.22 -3.76 13.06
C SER A 20 12.76 -3.33 13.00
N GLN A 21 12.53 -2.06 12.68
CA GLN A 21 11.19 -1.51 12.52
C GLN A 21 10.79 -1.65 11.06
N GLY A 22 9.68 -2.34 10.82
CA GLY A 22 9.11 -2.52 9.49
C GLY A 22 8.84 -1.21 8.74
N GLY A 23 8.62 -1.33 7.43
CA GLY A 23 8.38 -0.20 6.54
C GLY A 23 6.90 0.12 6.33
N VAL A 24 6.63 1.31 5.78
CA VAL A 24 5.30 1.73 5.33
C VAL A 24 5.38 2.20 3.88
N ILE A 25 4.55 1.62 3.02
CA ILE A 25 4.33 2.08 1.65
C ILE A 25 3.07 2.95 1.66
N ILE A 26 3.19 4.20 1.19
CA ILE A 26 2.08 5.15 1.10
C ILE A 26 1.73 5.36 -0.36
N LEU A 27 0.46 5.24 -0.69
CA LEU A 27 -0.10 5.49 -2.01
C LEU A 27 -1.23 6.51 -1.87
N GLU A 28 -1.17 7.54 -2.70
CA GLU A 28 -2.18 8.60 -2.74
C GLU A 28 -2.75 8.70 -4.15
N GLY A 29 -4.06 8.93 -4.25
CA GLY A 29 -4.73 9.18 -5.50
C GLY A 29 -6.23 9.35 -5.32
N ASN A 30 -7.00 9.02 -6.36
CA ASN A 30 -8.45 9.11 -6.33
C ASN A 30 -9.08 7.75 -6.65
N TYR A 31 -10.17 7.41 -5.96
CA TYR A 31 -10.91 6.18 -6.22
C TYR A 31 -11.58 6.23 -7.60
N GLN A 32 -11.35 5.23 -8.45
CA GLN A 32 -11.89 5.17 -9.82
C GLN A 32 -12.87 3.99 -10.02
N GLY A 33 -13.45 3.46 -8.95
CA GLY A 33 -14.35 2.31 -9.02
C GLY A 33 -13.63 0.96 -9.19
N LYS A 34 -12.32 0.90 -8.95
CA LYS A 34 -11.50 -0.32 -9.02
C LYS A 34 -10.72 -0.52 -7.74
N ASN A 35 -10.60 -1.77 -7.32
CA ASN A 35 -9.80 -2.17 -6.17
C ASN A 35 -8.31 -2.28 -6.53
N LEU A 36 -7.48 -2.30 -5.50
CA LEU A 36 -6.02 -2.35 -5.64
C LEU A 36 -5.52 -3.78 -5.35
N TYR A 37 -4.61 -4.28 -6.17
CA TYR A 37 -4.02 -5.61 -6.02
C TYR A 37 -2.58 -5.50 -5.54
N VAL A 38 -2.24 -6.31 -4.55
CA VAL A 38 -0.94 -6.32 -3.89
C VAL A 38 -0.37 -7.72 -3.93
N GLN A 39 0.84 -7.86 -4.47
CA GLN A 39 1.67 -9.04 -4.30
C GLN A 39 2.38 -8.96 -2.94
N ASN A 40 2.24 -10.02 -2.15
CA ASN A 40 2.67 -10.08 -0.77
C ASN A 40 3.61 -11.27 -0.56
N PRO A 41 4.93 -11.07 -0.62
CA PRO A 41 5.89 -12.16 -0.43
C PRO A 41 5.83 -12.72 0.99
N TYR A 42 6.46 -13.87 1.21
CA TYR A 42 6.69 -14.38 2.56
C TYR A 42 7.55 -13.42 3.37
N GLY A 43 7.28 -13.36 4.68
CA GLY A 43 8.16 -12.69 5.62
C GLY A 43 9.44 -13.47 5.87
N SER A 44 10.39 -12.84 6.54
CA SER A 44 11.69 -13.45 6.86
C SER A 44 11.56 -14.74 7.66
N GLY A 45 12.37 -15.72 7.30
CA GLY A 45 12.30 -17.07 7.85
C GLY A 45 11.26 -17.98 7.19
N GLY A 46 10.52 -17.50 6.18
CA GLY A 46 9.56 -18.31 5.43
C GLY A 46 8.25 -18.59 6.16
N VAL A 47 8.01 -17.93 7.31
CA VAL A 47 6.81 -18.11 8.13
C VAL A 47 5.96 -16.84 8.08
N GLY A 48 4.72 -17.00 7.60
CA GLY A 48 3.77 -15.91 7.40
C GLY A 48 4.13 -14.97 6.25
N PHE A 49 3.33 -13.93 6.05
CA PHE A 49 3.50 -12.99 4.94
C PHE A 49 4.16 -11.67 5.36
N CYS A 50 4.51 -10.87 4.36
CA CYS A 50 5.27 -9.65 4.53
C CYS A 50 4.44 -8.49 5.09
N VAL A 51 3.23 -8.32 4.56
CA VAL A 51 2.29 -7.29 5.00
C VAL A 51 1.77 -7.62 6.39
N SER A 52 1.80 -6.63 7.27
CA SER A 52 1.28 -6.74 8.65
C SER A 52 -0.05 -6.03 8.84
N GLU A 53 -0.27 -4.91 8.15
CA GLU A 53 -1.48 -4.11 8.27
C GLU A 53 -1.68 -3.27 7.01
N VAL A 54 -2.93 -3.06 6.63
CA VAL A 54 -3.31 -2.12 5.57
C VAL A 54 -4.31 -1.14 6.14
N LEU A 55 -4.11 0.14 5.83
CA LEU A 55 -5.04 1.21 6.17
C LEU A 55 -5.51 1.93 4.91
N VAL A 56 -6.80 2.24 4.85
CA VAL A 56 -7.42 3.07 3.82
C VAL A 56 -8.06 4.26 4.50
N ASN A 57 -7.59 5.47 4.17
CA ASN A 57 -7.99 6.72 4.81
C ASN A 57 -7.89 6.66 6.35
N GLY A 58 -6.85 6.02 6.86
CA GLY A 58 -6.60 5.83 8.31
C GLY A 58 -7.39 4.71 8.97
N ASN A 59 -8.31 4.03 8.27
CA ASN A 59 -9.06 2.90 8.82
C ASN A 59 -8.37 1.59 8.47
N ILE A 60 -8.18 0.73 9.47
CA ILE A 60 -7.63 -0.63 9.28
C ILE A 60 -8.62 -1.43 8.43
N THR A 61 -8.11 -2.11 7.39
CA THR A 61 -8.93 -2.97 6.55
C THR A 61 -9.04 -4.38 7.13
N THR A 62 -10.06 -5.11 6.71
CA THR A 62 -10.26 -6.53 7.07
C THR A 62 -9.88 -7.46 5.91
N ASP A 63 -9.00 -7.00 5.02
CA ASP A 63 -8.61 -7.77 3.83
C ASP A 63 -7.80 -9.02 4.23
N GLU A 64 -7.83 -10.04 3.38
CA GLU A 64 -7.10 -11.30 3.59
C GLU A 64 -5.59 -11.15 3.31
N THR A 65 -4.92 -10.34 4.12
CA THR A 65 -3.48 -10.05 4.01
C THR A 65 -2.59 -11.26 4.32
N ASN A 66 -3.13 -12.33 4.89
CA ASN A 66 -2.43 -13.59 5.14
C ASN A 66 -2.39 -14.49 3.88
N SER A 67 -1.99 -13.91 2.75
CA SER A 67 -1.94 -14.57 1.44
C SER A 67 -0.79 -14.02 0.59
N SER A 68 -0.37 -14.79 -0.43
CA SER A 68 0.74 -14.42 -1.33
C SER A 68 0.42 -13.25 -2.26
N ALA A 69 -0.87 -12.96 -2.44
CA ALA A 69 -1.39 -11.79 -3.09
C ALA A 69 -2.82 -11.57 -2.59
N PHE A 70 -3.20 -10.31 -2.41
CA PHE A 70 -4.53 -9.93 -1.94
C PHE A 70 -5.05 -8.70 -2.67
N GLU A 71 -6.35 -8.49 -2.53
CA GLU A 71 -7.07 -7.32 -2.99
C GLU A 71 -7.36 -6.42 -1.80
N ILE A 72 -7.15 -5.11 -1.96
CA ILE A 72 -7.63 -4.09 -1.03
C ILE A 72 -9.02 -3.68 -1.52
N ASP A 73 -10.05 -4.15 -0.82
CA ASP A 73 -11.43 -3.86 -1.21
C ASP A 73 -11.87 -2.48 -0.72
N PHE A 74 -12.20 -1.59 -1.64
CA PHE A 74 -12.68 -0.25 -1.30
C PHE A 74 -14.18 -0.19 -1.00
N LYS A 75 -14.96 -1.25 -1.29
CA LYS A 75 -16.42 -1.25 -1.04
C LYS A 75 -16.81 -0.94 0.41
N PRO A 76 -16.16 -1.51 1.44
CA PRO A 76 -16.53 -1.23 2.84
C PRO A 76 -16.29 0.24 3.24
N HIS A 77 -15.39 0.92 2.54
CA HIS A 77 -15.03 2.32 2.80
C HIS A 77 -16.02 3.33 2.19
N LYS A 78 -17.00 2.87 1.39
CA LYS A 78 -18.07 3.69 0.79
C LYS A 78 -17.55 4.91 0.01
N LEU A 79 -16.38 4.77 -0.63
CA LEU A 79 -15.77 5.82 -1.43
C LEU A 79 -16.59 6.12 -2.69
N THR A 80 -16.65 7.40 -3.06
CA THR A 80 -17.24 7.87 -4.32
C THR A 80 -16.19 7.97 -5.43
N ILE A 81 -16.59 7.79 -6.69
CA ILE A 81 -15.65 7.93 -7.82
C ILE A 81 -15.11 9.37 -7.84
N GLY A 82 -13.79 9.51 -7.89
CA GLY A 82 -13.08 10.78 -7.82
C GLY A 82 -12.66 11.19 -6.40
N GLU A 83 -13.11 10.47 -5.36
CA GLU A 83 -12.76 10.77 -3.97
C GLU A 83 -11.30 10.46 -3.69
N LYS A 84 -10.64 11.31 -2.89
CA LYS A 84 -9.25 11.11 -2.49
C LYS A 84 -9.14 9.86 -1.61
N VAL A 85 -8.10 9.07 -1.88
CA VAL A 85 -7.77 7.88 -1.11
C VAL A 85 -6.29 7.87 -0.77
N GLU A 86 -5.98 7.64 0.50
CA GLU A 86 -4.65 7.34 1.03
C GLU A 86 -4.64 5.88 1.47
N ILE A 87 -3.75 5.07 0.89
CA ILE A 87 -3.50 3.69 1.29
C ILE A 87 -2.13 3.60 1.96
N LYS A 88 -2.09 3.05 3.18
CA LYS A 88 -0.85 2.75 3.91
C LYS A 88 -0.72 1.24 4.07
N ILE A 89 0.31 0.66 3.47
CA ILE A 89 0.64 -0.76 3.59
C ILE A 89 1.85 -0.87 4.51
N LYS A 90 1.63 -1.38 5.72
CA LYS A 90 2.71 -1.69 6.68
C LYS A 90 3.25 -3.08 6.39
N HIS A 91 4.57 -3.22 6.40
CA HIS A 91 5.24 -4.48 6.12
C HIS A 91 6.47 -4.69 7.00
N LYS A 92 6.92 -5.94 7.13
CA LYS A 92 8.16 -6.30 7.84
C LYS A 92 9.40 -5.73 7.11
N GLU A 93 10.51 -5.52 7.81
CA GLU A 93 11.68 -4.79 7.26
C GLU A 93 12.34 -5.49 6.07
N ASP A 94 12.39 -6.81 6.13
CA ASP A 94 13.25 -7.68 5.33
C ASP A 94 12.51 -8.32 4.13
N CYS A 95 11.34 -7.78 3.80
CA CYS A 95 10.55 -8.10 2.63
C CYS A 95 9.82 -6.84 2.14
N LYS A 96 9.39 -6.82 0.88
CA LYS A 96 8.68 -5.67 0.31
C LYS A 96 7.50 -6.12 -0.56
N PRO A 97 6.26 -5.79 -0.20
CA PRO A 97 5.12 -6.06 -1.06
C PRO A 97 5.12 -5.13 -2.27
N LYS A 98 4.45 -5.54 -3.34
CA LYS A 98 4.38 -4.80 -4.60
C LYS A 98 2.94 -4.55 -4.99
N VAL A 99 2.59 -3.28 -5.19
CA VAL A 99 1.31 -2.91 -5.79
C VAL A 99 1.35 -3.18 -7.30
N LEU A 100 0.39 -3.95 -7.78
CA LEU A 100 0.37 -4.47 -9.14
C LEU A 100 -0.29 -3.51 -10.14
N ASN A 101 -1.25 -2.72 -9.68
CA ASN A 101 -2.06 -1.84 -10.52
C ASN A 101 -2.18 -0.41 -9.95
N PRO A 102 -1.07 0.29 -9.62
CA PRO A 102 -1.13 1.63 -9.01
C PRO A 102 -1.83 2.68 -9.90
N GLU A 103 -1.92 2.44 -11.21
CA GLU A 103 -2.59 3.31 -12.17
C GLU A 103 -4.11 3.43 -11.94
N VAL A 104 -4.74 2.51 -11.20
CA VAL A 104 -6.18 2.61 -10.90
C VAL A 104 -6.52 3.78 -9.98
N LEU A 105 -5.53 4.35 -9.29
CA LEU A 105 -5.69 5.53 -8.45
C LEU A 105 -5.50 6.84 -9.23
N LYS A 106 -5.03 6.75 -10.48
CA LYS A 106 -4.83 7.94 -11.32
C LYS A 106 -6.17 8.44 -11.83
N PRO A 107 -6.35 9.77 -11.94
CA PRO A 107 -7.54 10.33 -12.56
C PRO A 107 -7.68 9.77 -13.98
N LYS A 108 -8.86 9.23 -14.30
CA LYS A 108 -9.21 8.98 -15.70
C LYS A 108 -9.59 10.32 -16.32
N SER A 109 -9.13 10.57 -17.55
CA SER A 109 -9.65 11.67 -18.34
C SER A 109 -11.13 11.40 -18.59
N THR A 110 -11.97 12.20 -17.95
CA THR A 110 -13.41 12.23 -18.19
C THR A 110 -13.73 13.51 -18.96
N PHE A 111 -14.65 13.42 -19.90
CA PHE A 111 -15.26 14.58 -20.54
C PHE A 111 -16.77 14.45 -20.39
N GLU A 112 -17.44 15.59 -20.24
CA GLU A 112 -18.88 15.69 -20.32
C GLU A 112 -19.20 16.34 -21.66
N VAL A 113 -20.05 15.70 -22.48
CA VAL A 113 -20.53 16.30 -23.72
C VAL A 113 -21.79 17.06 -23.37
N ILE A 114 -21.68 18.39 -23.31
CA ILE A 114 -22.80 19.29 -23.02
C ILE A 114 -23.64 19.48 -24.28
N SER A 115 -22.98 19.56 -25.44
CA SER A 115 -23.64 19.66 -26.73
C SER A 115 -22.90 18.88 -27.81
N MET A 116 -23.66 18.29 -28.73
CA MET A 116 -23.12 17.62 -29.92
C MET A 116 -24.01 17.96 -31.11
N SER A 117 -23.41 18.42 -32.20
CA SER A 117 -24.11 18.73 -33.44
C SER A 117 -23.32 18.23 -34.66
N ILE A 118 -24.05 17.94 -35.73
CA ILE A 118 -23.51 17.52 -37.02
C ILE A 118 -23.96 18.51 -38.08
N ASP A 119 -22.99 19.10 -38.78
CA ASP A 119 -23.24 19.94 -39.94
C ASP A 119 -23.53 19.08 -41.18
N LYS A 120 -24.17 19.68 -42.20
CA LYS A 120 -24.58 18.97 -43.44
C LYS A 120 -23.40 18.43 -44.26
N ASP A 121 -22.20 18.93 -44.02
CA ASP A 121 -20.95 18.46 -44.63
C ASP A 121 -20.32 17.28 -43.86
N GLY A 122 -20.93 16.85 -42.76
CA GLY A 122 -20.45 15.78 -41.90
C GLY A 122 -19.52 16.24 -40.78
N THR A 123 -19.32 17.55 -40.59
CA THR A 123 -18.50 18.07 -39.49
C THR A 123 -19.20 17.86 -38.15
N VAL A 124 -18.53 17.19 -37.20
CA VAL A 124 -19.00 17.01 -35.83
C VAL A 124 -18.44 18.14 -34.95
N LYS A 125 -19.33 18.89 -34.30
CA LYS A 125 -18.97 19.89 -33.27
C LYS A 125 -19.47 19.39 -31.92
N TRP A 126 -18.59 19.40 -30.93
CA TRP A 126 -18.91 19.00 -29.56
C TRP A 126 -18.26 19.96 -28.56
N GLU A 127 -18.96 20.21 -27.46
CA GLU A 127 -18.53 21.02 -26.31
C GLU A 127 -18.67 20.21 -25.02
#